data_AF-A0A7W9XBT4-F1
#
_entry.id   AF-A0A7W9XBT4-F1
#
_cell.length_a   1.000
_cell.length_b   1.000
_cell.length_c   1.000
_cell.angle_alpha   90.00
_cell.angle_beta   90.00
_cell.angle_gamma   90.00
#
_symmetry.space_group_name_H-M   'P 1'
#
loop_
_entity.id
_entity.type
_entity.pdbx_description
1 polymer ?
#
loop_
_entity_poly.entity_id
_entity_poly.type
_entity_poly.pdbx_seq_one_letter_code
_entity_poly.pdbx_strand_id
1 'polypeptide(L)'
;MSAGKYDLKQYKSSARLPDMRSVFFQPRLTVNQPNDVYEQEAEHMADKVMRMPSSPINTGGFFKPANNIIQRMPATIQRKMEMTGNDAAHCMQKAEETLKKLETNMQGNSYGKQDYITGAVKMLRSKWDAKKIKCYHFDGMVHGEDDYSGDEIWLDGDNDNFLDEGTLLHEGVHAYQASQHKDIAAKYADALNTQRPLDPAKPADLKLLKWKAWTEYWAYRAKYDYFNPTLKQAAKEEDIDKWTMDTPDVHKSTARVWLGDQSFIPKAYDPKIDK
;
A
#
# COMPACT_ATOMS: atom_id res chain seq x y z
N MET A 1 -16.83 -54.17 32.33
CA MET A 1 -16.82 -54.72 30.96
C MET A 1 -18.18 -54.47 30.34
N SER A 2 -18.30 -53.51 29.42
CA SER A 2 -19.46 -53.37 28.54
C SER A 2 -18.99 -52.64 27.29
N ALA A 3 -18.91 -53.37 26.18
CA ALA A 3 -18.42 -52.87 24.90
C ALA A 3 -19.62 -52.41 24.06
N GLY A 4 -19.68 -51.11 23.78
CA GLY A 4 -20.67 -50.51 22.89
C GLY A 4 -20.39 -50.88 21.43
N LYS A 5 -21.40 -51.43 20.77
CA LYS A 5 -21.42 -51.71 19.32
C LYS A 5 -21.65 -50.41 18.57
N TYR A 6 -20.78 -50.08 17.62
CA TYR A 6 -20.99 -48.99 16.67
C TYR A 6 -21.61 -49.54 15.38
N ASP A 7 -22.68 -48.89 14.94
CA ASP A 7 -23.47 -49.19 13.75
C ASP A 7 -22.88 -48.43 12.55
N LEU A 8 -22.33 -49.17 11.57
CA LEU A 8 -21.78 -48.62 10.33
C LEU A 8 -22.92 -48.37 9.33
N LYS A 9 -23.39 -47.12 9.25
CA LYS A 9 -24.27 -46.70 8.15
C LYS A 9 -23.46 -46.48 6.88
N GLN A 10 -23.84 -47.25 5.85
CA GLN A 10 -23.41 -47.17 4.46
C GLN A 10 -23.53 -45.74 3.90
N TYR A 11 -22.40 -45.14 3.53
CA TYR A 11 -22.37 -43.98 2.65
C TYR A 11 -22.51 -44.42 1.20
N LYS A 12 -23.67 -44.16 0.60
CA LYS A 12 -23.90 -44.28 -0.84
C LYS A 12 -23.31 -43.06 -1.56
N SER A 13 -22.63 -43.39 -2.64
CA SER A 13 -21.98 -42.57 -3.65
C SER A 13 -22.82 -41.42 -4.24
N SER A 14 -22.18 -40.29 -4.50
CA SER A 14 -22.47 -39.49 -5.71
C SER A 14 -21.21 -38.68 -6.08
N ALA A 15 -20.37 -39.28 -6.92
CA ALA A 15 -19.30 -38.55 -7.59
C ALA A 15 -19.93 -37.71 -8.70
N ARG A 16 -19.99 -36.39 -8.53
CA ARG A 16 -20.24 -35.45 -9.63
C ARG A 16 -18.93 -35.20 -10.34
N LEU A 17 -18.89 -35.55 -11.63
CA LEU A 17 -17.80 -35.21 -12.53
C LEU A 17 -17.70 -33.68 -12.67
N PRO A 18 -16.49 -33.11 -12.79
CA PRO A 18 -16.32 -31.69 -13.04
C PRO A 18 -16.81 -31.33 -14.45
N ASP A 19 -17.69 -30.33 -14.50
CA ASP A 19 -18.21 -29.72 -15.72
C ASP A 19 -17.07 -29.03 -16.48
N MET A 20 -16.70 -29.61 -17.61
CA MET A 20 -15.72 -29.10 -18.54
C MET A 20 -16.44 -28.37 -19.66
N ARG A 21 -16.17 -27.06 -19.76
CA ARG A 21 -16.21 -26.17 -20.95
C ARG A 21 -17.28 -25.08 -20.90
N SER A 22 -16.88 -23.95 -20.34
CA SER A 22 -17.14 -22.65 -20.97
C SER A 22 -15.78 -22.05 -21.32
N VAL A 23 -15.22 -22.45 -22.47
CA VAL A 23 -14.09 -21.74 -23.07
C VAL A 23 -14.63 -20.38 -23.48
N PHE A 24 -14.24 -19.33 -22.76
CA PHE A 24 -14.55 -17.96 -23.11
C PHE A 24 -13.76 -17.62 -24.39
N PHE A 25 -14.40 -17.79 -25.55
CA PHE A 25 -13.85 -17.34 -26.81
C PHE A 25 -13.96 -15.81 -26.85
N GLN A 26 -12.83 -15.11 -26.75
CA GLN A 26 -12.80 -13.71 -27.14
C GLN A 26 -13.21 -13.63 -28.61
N PRO A 27 -14.26 -12.86 -28.95
CA PRO A 27 -14.58 -12.58 -30.34
C PRO A 27 -13.30 -12.04 -31.01
N ARG A 28 -12.84 -12.68 -32.08
CA ARG A 28 -11.77 -12.10 -32.89
C ARG A 28 -12.25 -10.71 -33.32
N LEU A 29 -11.44 -9.69 -33.05
CA LEU A 29 -11.60 -8.38 -33.67
C LEU A 29 -11.73 -8.62 -35.18
N THR A 30 -12.94 -8.44 -35.70
CA THR A 30 -13.19 -8.45 -37.13
C THR A 30 -12.33 -7.34 -37.72
N VAL A 31 -11.43 -7.70 -38.64
CA VAL A 31 -10.78 -6.73 -39.51
C VAL A 31 -11.92 -5.98 -40.21
N ASN A 32 -11.93 -4.65 -40.11
CA ASN A 32 -13.09 -3.90 -40.55
C ASN A 32 -13.19 -3.89 -42.09
N GLN A 33 -14.36 -3.51 -42.59
CA GLN A 33 -14.68 -3.46 -44.02
C GLN A 33 -13.65 -2.59 -44.77
N PRO A 34 -13.33 -2.88 -46.03
CA PRO A 34 -12.53 -2.00 -46.87
C PRO A 34 -13.12 -0.57 -46.84
N ASN A 35 -12.28 0.42 -46.49
CA ASN A 35 -12.64 1.84 -46.27
C ASN A 35 -13.26 2.18 -44.90
N ASP A 36 -12.95 1.44 -43.84
CA ASP A 36 -13.24 1.94 -42.49
C ASP A 36 -12.43 3.22 -42.18
N VAL A 37 -13.16 4.26 -41.83
CA VAL A 37 -12.62 5.57 -41.44
C VAL A 37 -11.67 5.44 -40.24
N TYR A 38 -11.94 4.53 -39.29
CA TYR A 38 -11.10 4.34 -38.12
C TYR A 38 -9.76 3.65 -38.44
N GLU A 39 -9.75 2.73 -39.42
CA GLU A 39 -8.48 2.12 -39.86
C GLU A 39 -7.64 3.13 -40.64
N GLN A 40 -8.27 3.95 -41.49
CA GLN A 40 -7.56 5.02 -42.20
C GLN A 40 -6.96 6.07 -41.24
N GLU A 41 -7.69 6.42 -40.18
CA GLU A 41 -7.18 7.34 -39.16
C GLU A 41 -6.01 6.73 -38.38
N ALA A 42 -6.11 5.44 -38.02
CA ALA A 42 -5.03 4.72 -37.35
C ALA A 42 -3.77 4.63 -38.24
N GLU A 43 -3.93 4.34 -39.53
CA GLU A 43 -2.84 4.23 -40.49
C GLU A 43 -2.18 5.60 -40.73
N HIS A 44 -2.98 6.67 -40.82
CA HIS A 44 -2.47 8.04 -40.91
C HIS A 44 -1.70 8.48 -39.64
N MET A 45 -2.16 8.08 -38.46
CA MET A 45 -1.47 8.33 -37.19
C MET A 45 -0.16 7.55 -37.09
N ALA A 46 -0.12 6.29 -37.53
CA ALA A 46 1.09 5.49 -37.58
C ALA A 46 2.13 6.12 -38.52
N ASP A 47 1.72 6.55 -39.71
CA ASP A 47 2.59 7.20 -40.68
C ASP A 47 3.14 8.54 -40.16
N LYS A 48 2.31 9.30 -39.44
CA LYS A 48 2.73 10.55 -38.77
C LYS A 48 3.78 10.30 -37.69
N VAL A 49 3.67 9.22 -36.93
CA VAL A 49 4.66 8.85 -35.90
C VAL A 49 5.97 8.39 -36.54
N MET A 50 5.90 7.58 -37.60
CA MET A 50 7.10 7.06 -38.29
C MET A 50 7.88 8.15 -39.03
N ARG A 51 7.20 9.22 -39.47
CA ARG A 51 7.83 10.35 -40.17
C ARG A 51 8.16 11.53 -39.27
N MET A 52 7.91 11.46 -37.96
CA MET A 52 8.41 12.49 -37.06
C MET A 52 9.94 12.48 -37.11
N PRO A 53 10.58 13.56 -37.60
CA PRO A 53 12.02 13.63 -37.62
C PRO A 53 12.50 13.56 -36.18
N SER A 54 13.38 12.59 -35.89
CA SER A 54 14.13 12.61 -34.65
C SER A 54 14.82 13.97 -34.56
N SER A 55 14.51 14.74 -33.51
CA SER A 55 15.15 16.02 -33.24
C SER A 55 16.66 15.90 -33.49
N PRO A 56 17.31 16.88 -34.15
CA PRO A 56 18.66 16.75 -34.65
C PRO A 56 19.61 16.32 -33.53
N ILE A 57 20.02 15.06 -33.61
CA ILE A 57 21.01 14.44 -32.73
C ILE A 57 22.34 15.09 -33.08
N ASN A 58 22.87 15.80 -32.08
CA ASN A 58 24.18 16.42 -32.07
C ASN A 58 25.24 15.34 -32.40
N THR A 59 25.76 15.35 -33.63
CA THR A 59 26.73 14.40 -34.16
C THR A 59 28.13 14.75 -33.67
N GLY A 60 28.46 14.31 -32.45
CA GLY A 60 29.79 14.52 -31.91
C GLY A 60 30.07 13.69 -30.66
N GLY A 61 30.37 12.40 -30.85
CA GLY A 61 31.12 11.62 -29.86
C GLY A 61 30.43 10.39 -29.27
N PHE A 62 30.88 9.22 -29.73
CA PHE A 62 31.29 8.13 -28.85
C PHE A 62 30.23 7.55 -27.88
N PHE A 63 29.14 7.02 -28.44
CA PHE A 63 28.20 6.18 -27.68
C PHE A 63 28.87 4.87 -27.24
N LYS A 64 29.23 4.79 -25.96
CA LYS A 64 29.22 3.55 -25.20
C LYS A 64 27.80 3.35 -24.67
N PRO A 65 27.11 2.22 -24.90
CA PRO A 65 25.86 1.95 -24.22
C PRO A 65 26.18 1.72 -22.74
N ALA A 66 26.01 2.76 -21.91
CA ALA A 66 25.84 2.54 -20.48
C ALA A 66 24.51 1.82 -20.31
N ASN A 67 24.56 0.59 -19.80
CA ASN A 67 23.44 -0.31 -19.53
C ASN A 67 22.49 0.21 -18.43
N ASN A 68 22.04 1.46 -18.49
CA ASN A 68 21.04 2.04 -17.60
C ASN A 68 19.99 2.79 -18.42
N ILE A 69 19.43 2.14 -19.45
CA ILE A 69 18.09 2.52 -19.93
C ILE A 69 17.13 2.06 -18.85
N ILE A 70 16.98 2.89 -17.82
CA ILE A 70 15.78 2.87 -16.99
C ILE A 70 14.65 3.18 -17.96
N GLN A 71 13.97 2.14 -18.44
CA GLN A 71 12.64 2.30 -19.00
C GLN A 71 11.84 3.05 -17.95
N ARG A 72 11.50 4.32 -18.24
CA ARG A 72 10.55 5.06 -17.44
C ARG A 72 9.25 4.28 -17.58
N MET A 73 8.94 3.43 -16.61
CA MET A 73 7.58 2.94 -16.47
C MET A 73 6.69 4.20 -16.44
N PRO A 74 5.65 4.27 -17.27
CA PRO A 74 4.72 5.38 -17.19
C PRO A 74 4.22 5.42 -15.75
N ALA A 75 4.22 6.61 -15.14
CA ALA A 75 3.60 6.81 -13.85
C ALA A 75 2.17 6.26 -13.95
N THR A 76 1.89 5.16 -13.27
CA THR A 76 0.53 4.67 -13.12
C THR A 76 -0.17 5.77 -12.34
N ILE A 77 -0.90 6.64 -13.04
CA ILE A 77 -1.65 7.72 -12.40
C ILE A 77 -2.73 7.02 -11.59
N GLN A 78 -2.48 6.89 -10.29
CA GLN A 78 -3.45 6.38 -9.35
C GLN A 78 -4.60 7.39 -9.33
N ARG A 79 -5.75 6.98 -9.86
CA ARG A 79 -6.96 7.75 -9.72
C ARG A 79 -7.56 7.37 -8.37
N LYS A 80 -7.69 8.37 -7.51
CA LYS A 80 -8.45 8.29 -6.27
C LYS A 80 -9.76 9.04 -6.46
N MET A 81 -10.87 8.39 -6.16
CA MET A 81 -12.18 9.01 -6.15
C MET A 81 -12.84 8.70 -4.82
N GLU A 82 -13.24 9.73 -4.09
CA GLU A 82 -13.96 9.55 -2.82
C GLU A 82 -15.26 8.78 -3.12
N MET A 83 -15.48 7.70 -2.38
CA MET A 83 -16.68 6.88 -2.55
C MET A 83 -17.91 7.68 -2.14
N THR A 84 -19.05 7.41 -2.76
CA THR A 84 -20.33 8.02 -2.37
C THR A 84 -21.45 6.98 -2.29
N GLY A 85 -22.57 7.34 -1.66
CA GLY A 85 -23.75 6.48 -1.59
C GLY A 85 -23.55 5.24 -0.72
N ASN A 86 -24.11 4.10 -1.17
CA ASN A 86 -24.16 2.87 -0.39
C ASN A 86 -22.78 2.25 -0.18
N ASP A 87 -21.88 2.33 -1.16
CA ASP A 87 -20.55 1.72 -1.07
C ASP A 87 -19.70 2.45 -0.03
N ALA A 88 -19.79 3.79 0.01
CA ALA A 88 -19.17 4.59 1.07
C ALA A 88 -19.73 4.25 2.45
N ALA A 89 -21.06 4.08 2.57
CA ALA A 89 -21.70 3.71 3.83
C ALA A 89 -21.24 2.32 4.33
N HIS A 90 -21.13 1.34 3.43
CA HIS A 90 -20.62 0.00 3.73
C HIS A 90 -19.16 0.05 4.19
N CYS A 91 -18.29 0.73 3.44
CA CYS A 91 -16.89 0.90 3.81
C CYS A 91 -16.73 1.56 5.18
N MET A 92 -17.47 2.65 5.44
CA MET A 92 -17.43 3.33 6.73
C MET A 92 -17.97 2.43 7.87
N GLN A 93 -19.07 1.71 7.66
CA GLN A 93 -19.56 0.77 8.68
C GLN A 93 -18.49 -0.28 9.02
N LYS A 94 -17.85 -0.87 8.00
CA LYS A 94 -16.80 -1.87 8.18
C LYS A 94 -15.60 -1.31 8.93
N ALA A 95 -15.13 -0.11 8.57
CA ALA A 95 -14.04 0.57 9.25
C ALA A 95 -14.34 0.82 10.74
N GLU A 96 -15.57 1.26 11.08
CA GLU A 96 -15.98 1.46 12.47
C GLU A 96 -16.03 0.15 13.28
N GLU A 97 -16.54 -0.92 12.68
CA GLU A 97 -16.54 -2.25 13.31
C GLU A 97 -15.11 -2.73 13.60
N THR A 98 -14.20 -2.55 12.64
CA THR A 98 -12.78 -2.89 12.79
C THR A 98 -12.10 -2.01 13.86
N LEU A 99 -12.38 -0.71 13.89
CA LEU A 99 -11.84 0.19 14.91
C LEU A 99 -12.30 -0.19 16.33
N LYS A 100 -13.58 -0.56 16.50
CA LYS A 100 -14.09 -1.06 17.79
C LYS A 100 -13.39 -2.36 18.24
N LYS A 101 -13.05 -3.24 17.31
CA LYS A 101 -12.26 -4.45 17.62
C LYS A 101 -10.86 -4.10 18.10
N LEU A 102 -10.16 -3.18 17.40
CA LEU A 102 -8.86 -2.67 17.83
C LEU A 102 -8.93 -2.12 19.26
N GLU A 103 -9.90 -1.27 19.56
CA GLU A 103 -10.09 -0.69 20.90
C GLU A 103 -10.35 -1.74 21.98
N THR A 104 -11.20 -2.73 21.68
CA THR A 104 -11.53 -3.82 22.61
C THR A 104 -10.30 -4.66 22.91
N ASN A 105 -9.53 -5.03 21.88
CA ASN A 105 -8.32 -5.82 22.03
C ASN A 105 -7.25 -5.07 22.84
N MET A 106 -7.17 -3.74 22.70
CA MET A 106 -6.27 -2.90 23.50
C MET A 106 -6.62 -2.85 25.00
N GLN A 107 -7.88 -3.08 25.37
CA GLN A 107 -8.32 -3.11 26.78
C GLN A 107 -8.00 -4.43 27.47
N GLY A 108 -7.92 -5.54 26.71
CA GLY A 108 -7.77 -6.92 27.22
C GLY A 108 -6.44 -7.30 27.88
N ASN A 109 -5.53 -6.36 28.12
CA ASN A 109 -4.25 -6.52 28.84
C ASN A 109 -3.24 -7.57 28.32
N SER A 110 -3.52 -8.34 27.26
CA SER A 110 -2.58 -9.34 26.72
C SER A 110 -1.60 -8.82 25.67
N TYR A 111 -1.87 -7.65 25.09
CA TYR A 111 -0.99 -7.05 24.10
C TYR A 111 -0.03 -6.12 24.81
N GLY A 112 1.28 -6.38 24.71
CA GLY A 112 2.31 -5.47 25.21
C GLY A 112 1.99 -4.08 24.69
N LYS A 113 1.49 -3.22 25.58
CA LYS A 113 0.96 -1.89 25.25
C LYS A 113 2.12 -1.01 24.85
N GLN A 114 2.59 -1.18 23.61
CA GLN A 114 3.53 -0.27 23.03
C GLN A 114 2.83 1.09 22.95
N ASP A 115 3.47 2.13 23.47
CA ASP A 115 2.87 3.46 23.56
C ASP A 115 2.44 3.98 22.18
N TYR A 116 3.19 3.62 21.14
CA TYR A 116 2.89 4.03 19.77
C TYR A 116 1.63 3.34 19.19
N ILE A 117 1.35 2.08 19.53
CA ILE A 117 0.11 1.38 19.13
C ILE A 117 -1.09 2.01 19.84
N THR A 118 -0.95 2.26 21.16
CA THR A 118 -2.00 2.94 21.93
C THR A 118 -2.27 4.34 21.40
N GLY A 119 -1.21 5.08 21.03
CA GLY A 119 -1.28 6.38 20.38
C GLY A 119 -1.99 6.32 19.03
N ALA A 120 -1.67 5.33 18.19
CA ALA A 120 -2.29 5.10 16.89
C ALA A 120 -3.79 4.80 17.01
N VAL A 121 -4.21 3.90 17.90
CA VAL A 121 -5.64 3.58 18.09
C VAL A 121 -6.43 4.79 18.60
N LYS A 122 -5.86 5.56 19.54
CA LYS A 122 -6.47 6.83 19.99
C LYS A 122 -6.55 7.85 18.86
N MET A 123 -5.53 7.93 18.01
CA MET A 123 -5.53 8.80 16.84
C MET A 123 -6.64 8.41 15.88
N LEU A 124 -6.79 7.12 15.54
CA LEU A 124 -7.87 6.63 14.68
C LEU A 124 -9.25 7.01 15.22
N ARG A 125 -9.52 6.78 16.51
CA ARG A 125 -10.79 7.19 17.13
C ARG A 125 -11.01 8.71 17.06
N SER A 126 -9.99 9.50 17.37
CA SER A 126 -10.08 10.96 17.25
C SER A 126 -10.37 11.41 15.82
N LYS A 127 -9.77 10.77 14.80
CA LYS A 127 -10.02 11.08 13.39
C LYS A 127 -11.39 10.63 12.93
N TRP A 128 -11.85 9.47 13.41
CA TRP A 128 -13.20 8.96 13.19
C TRP A 128 -14.26 9.97 13.68
N ASP A 129 -14.16 10.38 14.95
CA ASP A 129 -15.10 11.31 15.58
C ASP A 129 -15.09 12.69 14.90
N ALA A 130 -13.94 13.09 14.37
CA ALA A 130 -13.76 14.32 13.60
C ALA A 130 -14.19 14.21 12.12
N LYS A 131 -14.69 13.04 11.68
CA LYS A 131 -15.04 12.75 10.27
C LYS A 131 -13.87 12.97 9.30
N LYS A 132 -12.66 12.64 9.75
CA LYS A 132 -11.41 12.72 8.97
C LYS A 132 -10.92 11.38 8.44
N ILE A 133 -11.74 10.33 8.57
CA ILE A 133 -11.54 9.05 7.90
C ILE A 133 -12.50 9.01 6.72
N LYS A 134 -11.98 8.71 5.53
CA LYS A 134 -12.72 8.66 4.28
C LYS A 134 -12.44 7.37 3.54
N CYS A 135 -13.39 6.92 2.73
CA CYS A 135 -13.20 5.77 1.85
C CYS A 135 -13.04 6.23 0.40
N TYR A 136 -12.10 5.64 -0.31
CA TYR A 136 -11.80 5.93 -1.70
C TYR A 136 -11.83 4.65 -2.55
N HIS A 137 -12.16 4.83 -3.82
CA HIS A 137 -11.81 3.87 -4.86
C HIS A 137 -10.36 4.13 -5.28
N PHE A 138 -9.52 3.11 -5.24
CA PHE A 138 -8.13 3.20 -5.68
C PHE A 138 -7.91 2.38 -6.95
N ASP A 139 -7.61 3.06 -8.06
CA ASP A 139 -7.21 2.40 -9.32
C ASP A 139 -5.75 1.91 -9.19
N GLY A 140 -5.50 0.78 -8.50
CA GLY A 140 -4.16 0.20 -8.33
C GLY A 140 -3.89 -0.60 -7.05
N MET A 141 -2.61 -0.91 -6.77
CA MET A 141 -2.16 -1.74 -5.63
C MET A 141 -1.84 -0.95 -4.35
N VAL A 142 -2.67 0.01 -3.94
CA VAL A 142 -2.44 0.76 -2.70
C VAL A 142 -3.65 0.58 -1.80
N HIS A 143 -3.41 0.10 -0.58
CA HIS A 143 -4.41 -0.44 0.34
C HIS A 143 -4.90 0.57 1.40
N GLY A 144 -4.44 1.83 1.28
CA GLY A 144 -4.65 2.92 2.23
C GLY A 144 -3.60 4.01 2.00
N GLU A 145 -3.96 5.26 2.26
CA GLU A 145 -3.03 6.39 2.20
C GLU A 145 -3.47 7.43 3.24
N ASP A 146 -2.58 7.85 4.14
CA ASP A 146 -2.78 9.08 4.87
C ASP A 146 -2.46 10.26 3.93
N ASP A 147 -3.03 11.43 4.17
CA ASP A 147 -2.67 12.62 3.36
C ASP A 147 -1.23 13.11 3.62
N TYR A 148 -0.43 12.32 4.34
CA TYR A 148 0.93 12.54 4.84
C TYR A 148 1.12 13.77 5.72
N SER A 149 0.12 14.66 5.79
CA SER A 149 0.00 15.70 6.80
C SER A 149 -0.53 15.14 8.12
N GLY A 150 -1.10 13.93 8.06
CA GLY A 150 -1.77 13.25 9.15
C GLY A 150 -3.11 13.90 9.48
N ASP A 151 -3.70 14.68 8.56
CA ASP A 151 -4.98 15.33 8.81
C ASP A 151 -6.14 14.39 8.48
N GLU A 152 -6.16 13.83 7.28
CA GLU A 152 -7.10 12.80 6.84
C GLU A 152 -6.44 11.42 6.70
N ILE A 153 -7.23 10.37 6.91
CA ILE A 153 -6.88 8.98 6.61
C ILE A 153 -7.82 8.49 5.51
N TRP A 154 -7.24 7.98 4.42
CA TRP A 154 -8.01 7.44 3.31
C TRP A 154 -7.89 5.92 3.28
N LEU A 155 -9.03 5.25 3.34
CA LEU A 155 -9.15 3.79 3.34
C LEU A 155 -9.60 3.31 1.96
N ASP A 156 -9.08 2.15 1.55
CA ASP A 156 -9.53 1.47 0.33
C ASP A 156 -10.85 0.76 0.61
N GLY A 157 -11.93 1.26 -0.01
CA GLY A 157 -13.26 0.67 0.14
C GLY A 157 -13.67 -0.29 -0.98
N ASP A 158 -12.80 -0.56 -1.96
CA ASP A 158 -13.08 -1.51 -3.05
C ASP A 158 -13.02 -2.97 -2.59
N ASN A 159 -12.35 -3.24 -1.47
CA ASN A 159 -12.16 -4.59 -0.96
C ASN A 159 -12.14 -4.61 0.57
N ASP A 160 -13.15 -5.25 1.16
CA ASP A 160 -13.30 -5.43 2.61
C ASP A 160 -12.06 -6.03 3.30
N ASN A 161 -11.21 -6.75 2.58
CA ASN A 161 -9.97 -7.30 3.12
C ASN A 161 -8.93 -6.22 3.47
N PHE A 162 -9.06 -5.01 2.90
CA PHE A 162 -8.22 -3.86 3.24
C PHE A 162 -8.79 -3.02 4.39
N LEU A 163 -9.96 -3.38 4.91
CA LEU A 163 -10.58 -2.74 6.09
C LEU A 163 -10.39 -3.60 7.35
N ASP A 164 -9.26 -4.30 7.43
CA ASP A 164 -8.89 -5.14 8.58
C ASP A 164 -8.13 -4.37 9.67
N GLU A 165 -7.97 -5.01 10.84
CA GLU A 165 -7.31 -4.40 12.01
C GLU A 165 -5.87 -3.98 11.70
N GLY A 166 -5.17 -4.75 10.87
CA GLY A 166 -3.80 -4.46 10.49
C GLY A 166 -3.70 -3.18 9.67
N THR A 167 -4.57 -3.04 8.67
CA THR A 167 -4.56 -1.90 7.74
C THR A 167 -4.95 -0.62 8.46
N LEU A 168 -6.03 -0.63 9.24
CA LEU A 168 -6.40 0.53 10.06
C LEU A 168 -5.28 0.91 11.03
N LEU A 169 -4.66 -0.07 11.70
CA LEU A 169 -3.54 0.20 12.61
C LEU A 169 -2.34 0.81 11.88
N HIS A 170 -2.01 0.32 10.68
CA HIS A 170 -0.92 0.83 9.87
C HIS A 170 -1.13 2.32 9.51
N GLU A 171 -2.30 2.68 8.99
CA GLU A 171 -2.64 4.09 8.71
C GLU A 171 -2.69 4.93 9.99
N GLY A 172 -3.21 4.35 11.09
CA GLY A 172 -3.24 4.99 12.39
C GLY A 172 -1.85 5.35 12.93
N VAL A 173 -0.85 4.51 12.66
CA VAL A 173 0.55 4.78 13.02
C VAL A 173 1.12 5.91 12.18
N HIS A 174 0.88 5.95 10.87
CA HIS A 174 1.29 7.08 10.03
C HIS A 174 0.72 8.40 10.55
N ALA A 175 -0.60 8.46 10.77
CA ALA A 175 -1.26 9.65 11.31
C ALA A 175 -0.75 10.03 12.71
N TYR A 176 -0.52 9.04 13.57
CA TYR A 176 0.05 9.28 14.91
C TYR A 176 1.45 9.89 14.80
N GLN A 177 2.35 9.31 14.00
CA GLN A 177 3.71 9.82 13.84
C GLN A 177 3.74 11.20 13.18
N ALA A 178 2.90 11.45 12.16
CA ALA A 178 2.76 12.76 11.56
C ALA A 178 2.34 13.82 12.61
N SER A 179 1.42 13.48 13.52
CA SER A 179 1.00 14.37 14.61
C SER A 179 2.12 14.73 15.59
N GLN A 180 3.07 13.81 15.81
CA GLN A 180 4.23 13.99 16.69
C GLN A 180 5.36 14.76 16.02
N HIS A 181 5.39 14.78 14.68
CA HIS A 181 6.48 15.30 13.86
C HIS A 181 5.98 16.24 12.75
N LYS A 182 5.12 17.20 13.13
CA LYS A 182 4.37 18.07 12.20
C LYS A 182 5.22 18.76 11.13
N ASP A 183 6.39 19.27 11.49
CA ASP A 183 7.22 20.04 10.54
C ASP A 183 7.77 19.18 9.40
N ILE A 184 8.22 17.97 9.69
CA ILE A 184 8.78 17.07 8.67
C ILE A 184 7.65 16.37 7.90
N ALA A 185 6.55 16.04 8.57
CA ALA A 185 5.34 15.51 7.93
C ALA A 185 4.78 16.51 6.90
N ALA A 186 4.63 17.79 7.27
CA ALA A 186 4.16 18.83 6.36
C ALA A 186 5.07 19.02 5.15
N LYS A 187 6.39 18.98 5.33
CA LYS A 187 7.36 19.07 4.21
C LYS A 187 7.31 17.85 3.29
N TYR A 188 7.08 16.66 3.85
CA TYR A 188 6.93 15.45 3.05
C TYR A 188 5.62 15.49 2.26
N ALA A 189 4.52 15.86 2.90
CA ALA A 189 3.21 16.04 2.27
C ALA A 189 3.28 17.08 1.12
N ASP A 190 3.94 18.22 1.33
CA ASP A 190 4.18 19.22 0.28
C ASP A 190 4.95 18.63 -0.91
N ALA A 191 6.00 17.86 -0.66
CA ALA A 191 6.77 17.21 -1.73
C ALA A 191 5.92 16.21 -2.54
N LEU A 192 5.04 15.45 -1.90
CA LEU A 192 4.14 14.53 -2.59
C LEU A 192 3.03 15.25 -3.37
N ASN A 193 2.39 16.24 -2.76
CA ASN A 193 1.32 17.03 -3.40
C ASN A 193 1.82 17.78 -4.64
N THR A 194 3.07 18.24 -4.61
CA THR A 194 3.73 18.91 -5.74
C THR A 194 4.38 17.94 -6.73
N GLN A 195 4.27 16.62 -6.49
CA GLN A 195 4.94 15.55 -7.25
C GLN A 195 6.44 15.80 -7.41
N ARG A 196 7.06 16.46 -6.43
CA ARG A 196 8.46 16.81 -6.44
C ARG A 196 9.30 15.56 -6.17
N PRO A 197 10.17 15.12 -7.10
CA PRO A 197 11.03 13.98 -6.85
C PRO A 197 12.02 14.28 -5.71
N LEU A 198 12.13 13.36 -4.75
CA LEU A 198 13.10 13.44 -3.66
C LEU A 198 14.44 12.84 -4.09
N ASP A 199 15.50 13.64 -3.99
CA ASP A 199 16.87 13.27 -4.37
C ASP A 199 17.69 12.84 -3.12
N PRO A 200 18.08 11.56 -2.97
CA PRO A 200 18.83 11.10 -1.82
C PRO A 200 20.23 11.73 -1.69
N ALA A 201 20.75 12.38 -2.75
CA ALA A 201 22.01 13.13 -2.67
C ALA A 201 21.87 14.51 -2.01
N LYS A 202 20.65 15.03 -1.87
CA LYS A 202 20.39 16.32 -1.23
C LYS A 202 20.04 16.10 0.24
N PRO A 203 20.75 16.72 1.21
CA PRO A 203 20.51 16.50 2.63
C PRO A 203 19.06 16.72 3.07
N ALA A 204 18.39 17.75 2.54
CA ALA A 204 16.99 18.04 2.87
C ALA A 204 16.02 16.94 2.39
N ASP A 205 16.25 16.39 1.19
CA ASP A 205 15.42 15.31 0.64
C ASP A 205 15.76 13.96 1.28
N LEU A 206 17.02 13.70 1.58
CA LEU A 206 17.45 12.51 2.32
C LEU A 206 16.74 12.42 3.68
N LYS A 207 16.60 13.56 4.38
CA LYS A 207 15.85 13.64 5.64
C LYS A 207 14.38 13.25 5.49
N LEU A 208 13.73 13.72 4.42
CA LEU A 208 12.35 13.36 4.09
C LEU A 208 12.21 11.86 3.76
N LEU A 209 13.18 11.29 3.03
CA LEU A 209 13.23 9.87 2.72
C LEU A 209 13.44 9.01 3.98
N LYS A 210 14.33 9.43 4.89
CA LYS A 210 14.56 8.79 6.19
C LYS A 210 13.28 8.76 7.02
N TRP A 211 12.56 9.88 7.07
CA TRP A 211 11.28 9.96 7.77
C TRP A 211 10.25 9.01 7.18
N LYS A 212 10.08 8.97 5.85
CA LYS A 212 9.16 8.01 5.21
C LYS A 212 9.51 6.57 5.57
N ALA A 213 10.77 6.16 5.36
CA ALA A 213 11.22 4.79 5.66
C ALA A 213 11.05 4.43 7.14
N TRP A 214 11.27 5.38 8.04
CA TRP A 214 11.03 5.21 9.47
C TRP A 214 9.54 5.05 9.79
N THR A 215 8.66 5.88 9.24
CA THR A 215 7.21 5.74 9.48
C THR A 215 6.66 4.43 8.95
N GLU A 216 7.09 3.99 7.76
CA GLU A 216 6.73 2.70 7.17
C GLU A 216 7.15 1.53 8.06
N TYR A 217 8.40 1.56 8.53
CA TYR A 217 8.91 0.55 9.45
C TYR A 217 8.01 0.43 10.69
N TRP A 218 7.69 1.54 11.35
CA TRP A 218 6.85 1.50 12.56
C TRP A 218 5.41 1.11 12.28
N ALA A 219 4.85 1.48 11.12
CA ALA A 219 3.48 1.11 10.75
C ALA A 219 3.35 -0.40 10.48
N TYR A 220 4.32 -1.02 9.79
CA TYR A 220 4.34 -2.48 9.63
C TYR A 220 4.73 -3.23 10.90
N ARG A 221 5.68 -2.70 11.68
CA ARG A 221 6.02 -3.27 12.98
C ARG A 221 4.81 -3.31 13.91
N ALA A 222 3.97 -2.27 13.90
CA ALA A 222 2.72 -2.23 14.66
C ALA A 222 1.82 -3.42 14.38
N LYS A 223 1.69 -3.83 13.11
CA LYS A 223 0.92 -5.02 12.71
C LYS A 223 1.48 -6.26 13.38
N TYR A 224 2.80 -6.47 13.30
CA TYR A 224 3.44 -7.64 13.92
C TYR A 224 3.30 -7.62 15.44
N ASP A 225 3.59 -6.49 16.10
CA ASP A 225 3.46 -6.33 17.55
C ASP A 225 2.01 -6.57 18.01
N TYR A 226 1.02 -6.07 17.27
CA TYR A 226 -0.40 -6.24 17.56
C TYR A 226 -0.84 -7.70 17.42
N PHE A 227 -0.44 -8.42 16.37
CA PHE A 227 -0.84 -9.81 16.19
C PHE A 227 0.04 -10.81 16.96
N ASN A 228 1.20 -10.40 17.46
CA ASN A 228 2.17 -11.28 18.11
C ASN A 228 1.56 -12.12 19.27
N PRO A 229 0.74 -11.56 20.17
CA PRO A 229 0.17 -12.33 21.29
C PRO A 229 -0.86 -13.38 20.87
N THR A 230 -1.33 -13.33 19.62
CA THR A 230 -2.24 -14.34 19.05
C THR A 230 -1.50 -15.55 18.50
N LEU A 231 -0.17 -15.47 18.37
CA LEU A 231 0.66 -16.58 17.91
C LEU A 231 0.74 -17.67 18.98
N LYS A 232 0.84 -18.94 18.54
CA LYS A 232 1.06 -20.09 19.45
C LYS A 232 2.30 -19.91 20.33
N GLN A 233 3.31 -19.24 19.79
CA GLN A 233 4.50 -18.80 20.49
C GLN A 233 4.77 -17.36 20.04
N ALA A 234 4.88 -16.45 21.00
CA ALA A 234 5.24 -15.06 20.70
C ALA A 234 6.59 -15.03 19.98
N ALA A 235 6.62 -14.34 18.85
CA ALA A 235 7.82 -14.00 18.10
C ALA A 235 8.75 -13.16 18.96
N LYS A 236 10.05 -13.34 18.75
CA LYS A 236 11.07 -12.54 19.41
C LYS A 236 11.22 -11.19 18.69
N GLU A 237 11.81 -10.22 19.39
CA GLU A 237 12.09 -8.90 18.85
C GLU A 237 12.88 -8.96 17.53
N GLU A 238 13.86 -9.85 17.43
CA GLU A 238 14.69 -9.99 16.23
C GLU A 238 13.90 -10.56 15.04
N ASP A 239 12.93 -11.44 15.32
CA ASP A 239 12.05 -12.02 14.29
C ASP A 239 11.08 -10.96 13.76
N ILE A 240 10.48 -10.16 14.66
CA ILE A 240 9.58 -9.05 14.32
C ILE A 240 10.30 -8.00 13.48
N ASP A 241 11.51 -7.61 13.90
CA ASP A 241 12.33 -6.65 13.16
C ASP A 241 12.65 -7.18 11.76
N LYS A 242 13.04 -8.47 11.67
CA LYS A 242 13.32 -9.11 10.39
C LYS A 242 12.10 -9.12 9.47
N TRP A 243 10.93 -9.54 9.95
CA TRP A 243 9.71 -9.57 9.14
C TRP A 243 9.29 -8.17 8.68
N THR A 244 9.44 -7.18 9.55
CA THR A 244 9.20 -5.78 9.22
C THR A 244 10.11 -5.32 8.08
N MET A 245 11.42 -5.58 8.18
CA MET A 245 12.39 -5.20 7.15
C MET A 245 12.22 -5.97 5.83
N ASP A 246 11.73 -7.20 5.87
CA ASP A 246 11.44 -8.01 4.68
C ASP A 246 10.15 -7.59 3.96
N THR A 247 9.33 -6.72 4.58
CA THR A 247 8.11 -6.20 3.94
C THR A 247 8.48 -5.35 2.72
N PRO A 248 7.88 -5.59 1.53
CA PRO A 248 8.24 -4.90 0.29
C PRO A 248 8.27 -3.36 0.39
N ASP A 249 7.30 -2.74 1.05
CA ASP A 249 7.19 -1.27 1.16
C ASP A 249 8.23 -0.68 2.12
N VAL A 250 8.52 -1.36 3.24
CA VAL A 250 9.62 -1.02 4.15
C VAL A 250 10.96 -1.16 3.44
N HIS A 251 11.17 -2.26 2.71
CA HIS A 251 12.39 -2.49 1.94
C HIS A 251 12.59 -1.43 0.86
N LYS A 252 11.55 -1.14 0.08
CA LYS A 252 11.57 -0.14 -1.00
C LYS A 252 11.89 1.26 -0.48
N SER A 253 11.23 1.69 0.59
CA SER A 253 11.48 3.00 1.20
C SER A 253 12.89 3.09 1.80
N THR A 254 13.36 2.04 2.48
CA THR A 254 14.72 1.98 3.05
C THR A 254 15.80 1.95 1.97
N ALA A 255 15.61 1.16 0.91
CA ALA A 255 16.55 1.08 -0.21
C ALA A 255 16.75 2.44 -0.88
N ARG A 256 15.71 3.28 -0.93
CA ARG A 256 15.82 4.65 -1.44
C ARG A 256 16.72 5.53 -0.58
N VAL A 257 16.66 5.38 0.75
CA VAL A 257 17.55 6.09 1.70
C VAL A 257 18.99 5.62 1.55
N TRP A 258 19.22 4.32 1.39
CA TRP A 258 20.56 3.73 1.24
C TRP A 258 21.35 4.22 0.02
N LEU A 259 20.68 4.85 -0.95
CA LEU A 259 21.37 5.55 -2.04
C LEU A 259 22.16 6.78 -1.55
N GLY A 260 21.74 7.41 -0.44
CA GLY A 260 22.41 8.57 0.16
C GLY A 260 23.05 8.28 1.53
N ASP A 261 22.55 7.29 2.26
CA ASP A 261 23.07 6.89 3.57
C ASP A 261 22.92 5.38 3.78
N GLN A 262 23.95 4.61 3.44
CA GLN A 262 23.96 3.14 3.58
C GLN A 262 23.95 2.64 5.04
N SER A 263 24.23 3.53 6.00
CA SER A 263 24.23 3.19 7.43
C SER A 263 22.86 3.35 8.09
N PHE A 264 21.88 3.88 7.36
CA PHE A 264 20.55 4.13 7.88
C PHE A 264 19.86 2.82 8.31
N ILE A 265 19.41 2.80 9.57
CA ILE A 265 18.63 1.72 10.17
C ILE A 265 17.31 2.34 10.66
N PRO A 266 16.16 2.02 10.03
CA PRO A 266 14.87 2.64 10.38
C PRO A 266 14.57 2.58 11.88
N LYS A 267 14.67 1.41 12.53
CA LYS A 267 14.37 1.27 13.96
C LYS A 267 15.20 2.14 14.91
N ALA A 268 16.39 2.55 14.49
CA ALA A 268 17.33 3.34 15.30
C ALA A 268 17.27 4.84 14.99
N TYR A 269 16.51 5.24 13.96
CA TYR A 269 16.37 6.63 13.57
C TYR A 269 15.40 7.38 14.49
N ASP A 270 15.78 8.59 14.91
CA ASP A 270 14.93 9.53 15.65
C ASP A 270 14.79 10.85 14.84
N PRO A 271 13.60 11.15 14.30
CA PRO A 271 13.37 12.37 13.54
C PRO A 271 13.56 13.67 14.34
N LYS A 272 13.66 13.62 15.69
CA LYS A 272 13.88 14.80 16.55
C LYS A 272 15.35 15.20 16.65
N ILE A 273 16.27 14.25 16.51
CA ILE A 273 17.71 14.46 16.69
C ILE A 273 18.36 14.88 15.38
N ASP A 274 17.86 14.37 14.26
CA ASP A 274 18.33 14.73 12.93
C ASP A 274 17.85 16.16 12.61
N LYS A 275 18.64 17.19 12.95
CA LYS A 275 18.33 18.60 12.71
C LYS A 275 18.93 19.09 11.39
#